data_AF-A0A058ZTB0-F1
#
_entry.id   AF-A0A058ZTB0-F1
#
_cell.length_a   1.000
_cell.length_b   1.000
_cell.length_c   1.000
_cell.angle_alpha   90.00
_cell.angle_beta   90.00
_cell.angle_gamma   90.00
#
_symmetry.space_group_name_H-M   'P 1'
#
loop_
_entity.id
_entity.type
_entity.pdbx_description
1 polymer ?
#
loop_
_entity_poly.entity_id
_entity_poly.type
_entity_poly.pdbx_seq_one_letter_code
_entity_poly.pdbx_strand_id
1 'polypeptide(L)'
;MLFSSTSGQLVRMFNSKTGVDVPVQQSYLYYSSSIGGTDDSPASNLYVFRPNGAHPTIVSRKVPLKVVRGPLVDEVHQQFSSWIYQVTRLHKDKEHADVEFTIGPIPTDDGVGKEVITQMTANMATEKTFYTDSNGRDFIKR
;
A
#
# COMPACT_ATOMS: atom_id res chain seq x y z
N MET A 1 12.82 -7.41 -7.93
CA MET A 1 11.94 -6.22 -7.96
C MET A 1 12.74 -5.03 -8.46
N LEU A 2 12.11 -4.06 -9.12
CA LEU A 2 12.75 -2.83 -9.59
C LEU A 2 12.14 -1.62 -8.89
N PHE A 3 13.00 -0.73 -8.37
CA PHE A 3 12.59 0.53 -7.76
C PHE A 3 13.12 1.70 -8.59
N SER A 4 12.32 2.76 -8.70
CA SER A 4 12.72 3.98 -9.40
C SER A 4 13.77 4.75 -8.60
N SER A 5 14.89 5.13 -9.20
CA SER A 5 15.86 6.02 -8.56
C SER A 5 15.34 7.46 -8.41
N THR A 6 14.32 7.85 -9.19
CA THR A 6 13.73 9.19 -9.17
C THR A 6 12.67 9.34 -8.09
N SER A 7 11.72 8.39 -8.01
CA SER A 7 10.61 8.43 -7.04
C SER A 7 10.83 7.55 -5.82
N GLY A 8 11.74 6.58 -5.89
CA GLY A 8 11.99 5.58 -4.85
C GLY A 8 10.89 4.55 -4.65
N GLN A 9 9.90 4.50 -5.53
CA GLN A 9 8.79 3.56 -5.47
C GLN A 9 9.05 2.31 -6.30
N LEU A 10 8.37 1.21 -5.95
CA LEU A 10 8.32 0.00 -6.76
C LEU A 10 7.74 0.33 -8.14
N VAL A 11 8.34 -0.22 -9.21
CA VAL A 11 7.85 -0.04 -10.59
C VAL A 11 7.66 -1.36 -11.34
N ARG A 12 8.26 -2.47 -10.85
CA ARG A 12 8.20 -3.77 -11.53
C ARG A 12 8.49 -4.94 -10.58
N MET A 13 7.76 -6.03 -10.77
CA MET A 13 8.03 -7.34 -10.17
C MET A 13 8.23 -8.35 -11.30
N PHE A 14 9.31 -9.13 -11.19
CA PHE A 14 9.71 -10.09 -12.22
C PHE A 14 10.27 -11.34 -11.55
N ASN A 15 9.88 -12.50 -12.06
CA ASN A 15 10.41 -13.81 -11.68
C ASN A 15 11.11 -14.44 -12.89
N SER A 16 12.44 -14.59 -12.81
CA SER A 16 13.26 -15.12 -13.90
C SER A 16 13.04 -16.60 -14.18
N LYS A 17 12.59 -17.37 -13.19
CA LYS A 17 12.34 -18.82 -13.32
C LYS A 17 11.04 -19.11 -14.05
N THR A 18 9.98 -18.36 -13.73
CA THR A 18 8.66 -18.56 -14.34
C THR A 18 8.41 -17.67 -15.56
N GLY A 19 9.24 -16.63 -15.76
CA GLY A 19 9.07 -15.63 -16.81
C GLY A 19 7.96 -14.62 -16.54
N VAL A 20 7.27 -14.69 -15.38
CA VAL A 20 6.24 -13.73 -15.00
C VAL A 20 6.86 -12.36 -14.80
N ASP A 21 6.32 -11.37 -15.49
CA ASP A 21 6.81 -10.00 -15.51
C ASP A 21 5.65 -9.00 -15.45
N VAL A 22 5.57 -8.22 -14.37
CA VAL A 22 4.44 -7.35 -14.09
C VAL A 22 4.96 -5.94 -13.76
N PRO A 23 4.63 -4.91 -14.56
CA PRO A 23 4.79 -3.54 -14.12
C PRO A 23 3.77 -3.26 -13.00
N VAL A 24 4.28 -2.86 -11.84
CA VAL A 24 3.46 -2.66 -10.64
C VAL A 24 4.02 -1.50 -9.84
N GLN A 25 3.14 -0.61 -9.42
CA GLN A 25 3.45 0.50 -8.54
C GLN A 25 2.82 0.27 -7.17
N GLN A 26 3.54 0.60 -6.10
CA GLN A 26 3.02 0.59 -4.74
C GLN A 26 3.14 1.97 -4.11
N SER A 27 2.06 2.44 -3.50
CA SER A 27 1.98 3.74 -2.80
C SER A 27 1.17 3.63 -1.53
N TYR A 28 1.45 4.53 -0.57
CA TYR A 28 0.53 4.79 0.54
C TYR A 28 -0.36 5.99 0.23
N LEU A 29 -1.64 5.83 0.55
CA LEU A 29 -2.65 6.87 0.45
C LEU A 29 -3.49 6.87 1.72
N TYR A 30 -4.33 7.89 1.91
CA TYR A 30 -5.34 7.88 2.96
C TYR A 30 -6.65 8.48 2.47
N TYR A 31 -7.76 7.95 2.97
CA TYR A 31 -9.04 8.64 2.89
C TYR A 31 -9.19 9.55 4.09
N SER A 32 -9.67 10.78 3.86
CA SER A 32 -10.12 11.64 4.94
C SER A 32 -11.43 11.09 5.49
N SER A 33 -11.54 10.85 6.79
CA SER A 33 -12.78 10.37 7.40
C SER A 33 -13.87 11.44 7.32
N SER A 34 -15.09 11.06 6.94
CA SER A 34 -16.25 11.96 6.97
C SER A 34 -16.67 12.27 8.40
N ILE A 35 -16.98 13.54 8.68
CA ILE A 35 -17.54 14.00 9.96
C ILE A 35 -19.07 13.94 10.01
N GLY A 36 -19.71 13.37 8.99
CA GLY A 36 -21.16 13.40 8.82
C GLY A 36 -21.63 14.58 7.97
N GLY A 37 -22.93 14.62 7.67
CA GLY A 37 -23.56 15.69 6.91
C GLY A 37 -24.79 16.26 7.62
N THR A 38 -25.32 17.36 7.08
CA THR A 38 -26.56 18.00 7.57
C THR A 38 -27.83 17.23 7.20
N ASP A 39 -27.69 16.16 6.43
CA ASP A 39 -28.72 15.24 5.93
C ASP A 39 -28.81 13.95 6.76
N ASP A 40 -28.42 13.99 8.04
CA ASP A 40 -28.29 12.84 8.95
C ASP A 40 -27.35 11.73 8.45
N SER A 41 -26.51 12.04 7.45
CA SER A 41 -25.57 11.07 6.92
C SER A 41 -24.47 10.78 7.96
N PRO A 42 -24.17 9.50 8.27
CA PRO A 42 -23.34 9.15 9.42
C PRO A 42 -21.88 9.53 9.22
N ALA A 43 -21.18 9.90 10.28
CA ALA A 43 -19.72 10.05 10.27
C ALA A 43 -19.01 8.69 10.12
N SER A 44 -17.77 8.70 9.63
CA SER A 44 -16.89 7.53 9.71
C SER A 44 -16.60 7.20 11.17
N ASN A 45 -16.59 5.92 11.53
CA ASN A 45 -16.43 5.47 12.91
C ASN A 45 -15.88 4.04 12.98
N LEU A 46 -15.93 3.41 14.15
CA LEU A 46 -15.44 2.05 14.40
C LEU A 46 -16.05 0.97 13.49
N TYR A 47 -17.25 1.20 12.95
CA TYR A 47 -18.01 0.23 12.17
C TYR A 47 -18.24 0.67 10.72
N VAL A 48 -18.39 1.98 10.51
CA VAL A 48 -18.71 2.55 9.19
C VAL A 48 -17.48 3.21 8.62
N PHE A 49 -17.00 2.69 7.49
CA PHE A 49 -16.04 3.39 6.63
C PHE A 49 -16.81 4.35 5.71
N ARG A 50 -16.70 5.66 5.98
CA ARG A 50 -17.27 6.70 5.11
C ARG A 50 -16.20 7.75 4.78
N PRO A 51 -15.59 7.69 3.59
CA PRO A 51 -14.62 8.69 3.18
C PRO A 51 -15.31 10.04 2.88
N ASN A 52 -14.63 11.14 3.20
CA ASN A 52 -14.99 12.51 2.84
C ASN A 52 -14.54 12.79 1.39
N GLY A 53 -15.27 12.20 0.44
CA GLY A 53 -14.95 12.26 -0.99
C GLY A 53 -14.61 10.90 -1.57
N ALA A 54 -14.58 10.81 -2.90
CA ALA A 54 -14.43 9.54 -3.61
C ALA A 54 -12.96 9.06 -3.72
N HIS A 55 -12.00 9.98 -3.64
CA HIS A 55 -10.60 9.68 -3.97
C HIS A 55 -9.69 9.87 -2.74
N PRO A 56 -8.78 8.93 -2.48
CA PRO A 56 -7.82 9.06 -1.39
C PRO A 56 -6.68 10.04 -1.77
N THR A 57 -6.05 10.62 -0.76
CA THR A 57 -4.90 11.52 -0.89
C THR A 57 -3.61 10.73 -0.84
N ILE A 58 -2.69 10.99 -1.77
CA ILE A 58 -1.36 10.36 -1.80
C ILE A 58 -0.49 10.91 -0.67
N VAL A 59 0.13 10.02 0.10
CA VAL A 59 1.04 10.40 1.21
C VAL A 59 2.32 11.02 0.68
N SER A 60 2.95 10.38 -0.31
CA SER A 60 4.16 10.89 -0.96
C SER A 60 4.31 10.34 -2.36
N ARG A 61 4.85 11.18 -3.25
CA ARG A 61 5.23 10.83 -4.64
C ARG A 61 6.73 10.61 -4.81
N LYS A 62 7.53 10.98 -3.80
CA LYS A 62 8.98 10.87 -3.81
C LYS A 62 9.45 10.37 -2.45
N VAL A 63 9.98 9.17 -2.44
CA VAL A 63 10.25 8.39 -1.26
C VAL A 63 11.76 8.17 -1.19
N PRO A 64 12.47 8.76 -0.23
CA PRO A 64 13.86 8.43 0.03
C PRO A 64 13.99 6.92 0.26
N LEU A 65 14.97 6.31 -0.41
CA LEU A 65 15.22 4.88 -0.28
C LEU A 65 16.68 4.61 0.15
N LYS A 66 16.86 3.57 0.95
CA LYS A 66 18.16 2.98 1.25
C LYS A 66 18.10 1.50 0.88
N VAL A 67 19.07 1.05 0.08
CA VAL A 67 19.20 -0.37 -0.27
C VAL A 67 20.27 -1.00 0.61
N VAL A 68 19.94 -2.13 1.23
CA VAL A 68 20.88 -2.97 1.96
C VAL A 68 20.91 -4.33 1.26
N ARG A 69 22.10 -4.82 0.90
CA ARG A 69 22.26 -6.12 0.27
C ARG A 69 23.06 -7.04 1.16
N GLY A 70 22.61 -8.28 1.27
CA GLY A 70 23.22 -9.28 2.14
C GLY A 70 23.15 -10.68 1.53
N PRO A 71 23.91 -11.64 2.07
CA PRO A 71 23.95 -13.00 1.55
C PRO A 71 22.64 -13.78 1.76
N LEU A 72 21.77 -13.32 2.66
CA LEU A 72 20.50 -13.98 3.03
C LEU A 72 19.26 -13.14 2.71
N VAL A 73 19.42 -11.82 2.56
CA VAL A 73 18.30 -10.90 2.35
C VAL A 73 18.79 -9.63 1.65
N ASP A 74 18.02 -9.17 0.69
CA ASP A 74 18.09 -7.81 0.15
C ASP A 74 16.92 -6.99 0.69
N GLU A 75 17.19 -5.78 1.16
CA GLU A 75 16.19 -4.89 1.75
C GLU A 75 16.16 -3.54 1.05
N VAL A 76 14.95 -3.00 0.88
CA VAL A 76 14.70 -1.63 0.46
C VAL A 76 13.91 -0.92 1.55
N HIS A 77 14.56 0.04 2.18
CA HIS A 77 14.00 0.86 3.25
C HIS A 77 13.43 2.14 2.63
N GLN A 78 12.19 2.47 2.96
CA GLN A 78 11.43 3.54 2.34
C GLN A 78 10.73 4.40 3.40
N GLN A 79 11.04 5.70 3.43
CA GLN A 79 10.37 6.64 4.32
C GLN A 79 9.35 7.47 3.53
N PHE A 80 8.07 7.11 3.61
CA PHE A 80 7.00 7.79 2.88
C PHE A 80 6.61 9.11 3.53
N SER A 81 6.64 9.19 4.86
CA SER A 81 6.41 10.40 5.64
C SER A 81 7.11 10.30 7.00
N SER A 82 6.90 11.27 7.89
CA SER A 82 7.34 11.18 9.29
C SER A 82 6.60 10.10 10.10
N TRP A 83 5.49 9.57 9.57
CA TRP A 83 4.59 8.63 10.27
C TRP A 83 4.29 7.37 9.45
N ILE A 84 4.87 7.22 8.25
CA ILE A 84 4.81 5.99 7.44
C ILE A 84 6.20 5.61 6.96
N TYR A 85 6.62 4.42 7.36
CA TYR A 85 7.86 3.78 6.96
C TYR A 85 7.59 2.35 6.49
N GLN A 86 8.36 1.89 5.49
CA GLN A 86 8.23 0.56 4.93
C GLN A 86 9.60 -0.08 4.71
N VAL A 87 9.70 -1.38 4.94
CA VAL A 87 10.83 -2.20 4.48
C VAL A 87 10.28 -3.28 3.55
N THR A 88 10.78 -3.32 2.32
CA THR A 88 10.56 -4.45 1.41
C THR A 88 11.76 -5.38 1.46
N ARG A 89 11.54 -6.66 1.79
CA ARG A 89 12.59 -7.67 1.92
C ARG A 89 12.42 -8.75 0.85
N LEU A 90 13.54 -9.15 0.25
CA LEU A 90 13.65 -10.33 -0.58
C LEU A 90 14.63 -11.29 0.08
N HIS A 91 14.08 -12.30 0.74
CA HIS A 91 14.86 -13.34 1.39
C HIS A 91 15.38 -14.35 0.37
N LYS A 92 16.58 -14.87 0.62
CA LYS A 92 17.15 -15.98 -0.14
C LYS A 92 16.19 -17.17 -0.14
N ASP A 93 16.03 -17.79 -1.29
CA ASP A 93 15.22 -18.99 -1.51
C ASP A 93 13.71 -18.82 -1.20
N LYS A 94 13.20 -17.57 -1.19
CA LYS A 94 11.76 -17.27 -1.08
C LYS A 94 11.16 -16.82 -2.41
N GLU A 95 9.92 -17.23 -2.68
CA GLU A 95 9.18 -16.92 -3.91
C GLU A 95 8.23 -15.71 -3.75
N HIS A 96 8.34 -14.96 -2.65
CA HIS A 96 7.58 -13.74 -2.37
C HIS A 96 8.50 -12.66 -1.79
N ALA A 97 7.99 -11.42 -1.78
CA ALA A 97 8.58 -10.31 -1.06
C ALA A 97 7.80 -10.08 0.23
N ASP A 98 8.51 -9.82 1.33
CA ASP A 98 7.89 -9.37 2.57
C ASP A 98 7.83 -7.83 2.55
N VAL A 99 6.64 -7.28 2.77
CA VAL A 99 6.42 -5.83 2.82
C VAL A 99 5.98 -5.48 4.24
N GLU A 100 6.94 -5.04 5.05
CA GLU A 100 6.71 -4.62 6.42
C GLU A 100 6.39 -3.13 6.47
N PHE A 101 5.29 -2.77 7.12
CA PHE A 101 4.85 -1.40 7.28
C PHE A 101 4.89 -0.96 8.73
N THR A 102 5.27 0.29 8.97
CA THR A 102 5.17 0.98 10.25
C THR A 102 4.38 2.26 10.02
N ILE A 103 3.17 2.32 10.57
CA ILE A 103 2.23 3.42 10.38
C ILE A 103 1.85 3.96 11.75
N GLY A 104 2.27 5.19 12.05
CA GLY A 104 1.86 5.90 13.26
C GLY A 104 2.97 6.76 13.89
N PRO A 105 2.60 7.67 14.81
CA PRO A 105 1.21 8.08 15.11
C PRO A 105 0.57 8.79 13.89
N ILE A 106 -0.68 8.44 13.58
CA ILE A 106 -1.40 9.06 12.45
C ILE A 106 -1.74 10.50 12.85
N PRO A 107 -1.28 11.53 12.12
CA PRO A 107 -1.48 12.91 12.51
C PRO A 107 -2.95 13.30 12.37
N THR A 108 -3.52 13.93 13.39
CA THR A 108 -4.91 14.43 13.40
C THR A 108 -5.02 15.88 13.88
N ASP A 109 -3.89 16.56 14.09
CA ASP A 109 -3.84 17.95 14.58
C ASP A 109 -4.48 18.94 13.59
N ASP A 110 -4.65 18.52 12.34
CA ASP A 110 -5.39 19.22 11.30
C ASP A 110 -6.92 19.06 11.41
N GLY A 111 -7.41 18.33 12.42
CA GLY A 111 -8.82 18.04 12.62
C GLY A 111 -9.39 16.98 11.66
N VAL A 112 -8.53 16.29 10.90
CA VAL A 112 -8.96 15.32 9.88
C VAL A 112 -8.55 13.91 10.30
N GLY A 113 -9.53 13.04 10.53
CA GLY A 113 -9.32 11.58 10.65
C GLY A 113 -8.80 11.00 9.34
N LYS A 114 -7.90 10.01 9.41
CA LYS A 114 -7.21 9.44 8.24
C LYS A 114 -7.29 7.91 8.27
N GLU A 115 -7.87 7.34 7.22
CA GLU A 115 -7.96 5.89 6.99
C GLU A 115 -6.92 5.50 5.93
N VAL A 116 -5.82 4.92 6.38
CA VAL A 116 -4.60 4.69 5.58
C VAL A 116 -4.73 3.42 4.76
N ILE A 117 -4.29 3.45 3.50
CA ILE A 117 -4.23 2.30 2.61
C ILE A 117 -2.84 2.14 2.00
N THR A 118 -2.47 0.90 1.72
CA THR A 118 -1.44 0.59 0.72
C THR A 118 -2.16 0.21 -0.57
N GLN A 119 -1.78 0.81 -1.69
CA GLN A 119 -2.35 0.55 -2.99
C GLN A 119 -1.29 -0.02 -3.91
N MET A 120 -1.58 -1.20 -4.48
CA MET A 120 -0.80 -1.79 -5.56
C MET A 120 -1.56 -1.60 -6.87
N THR A 121 -0.91 -1.01 -7.87
CA THR A 121 -1.49 -0.73 -9.18
C THR A 121 -0.68 -1.43 -10.24
N ALA A 122 -1.33 -2.33 -10.99
CA ALA A 122 -0.75 -3.06 -12.11
C ALA A 122 -1.63 -2.90 -13.35
N ASN A 123 -1.10 -3.23 -14.52
CA ASN A 123 -1.82 -3.17 -15.80
C ASN A 123 -2.56 -4.48 -16.15
N MET A 124 -3.02 -5.22 -15.14
CA MET A 124 -3.73 -6.48 -15.33
C MET A 124 -5.17 -6.21 -15.79
N ALA A 125 -5.63 -6.92 -16.82
CA ALA A 125 -7.02 -6.91 -17.26
C ALA A 125 -7.87 -7.79 -16.34
N THR A 126 -8.32 -7.25 -15.20
CA THR A 126 -9.06 -8.01 -14.19
C THR A 126 -10.57 -8.04 -14.40
N GLU A 127 -11.11 -7.29 -15.37
CA GLU A 127 -12.56 -7.22 -15.65
C GLU A 127 -13.42 -6.97 -14.39
N LYS A 128 -12.96 -6.04 -13.54
CA LYS A 128 -13.58 -5.69 -12.24
C LYS A 128 -13.68 -6.86 -11.25
N THR A 129 -13.05 -7.99 -11.53
CA THR A 129 -13.02 -9.17 -10.67
C THR A 129 -11.85 -9.10 -9.71
N PHE A 130 -12.07 -9.42 -8.44
CA PHE A 130 -11.00 -9.73 -7.49
C PHE A 130 -11.45 -10.84 -6.52
N TYR A 131 -10.53 -11.35 -5.71
CA TYR A 131 -10.79 -12.46 -4.80
C TYR A 131 -10.36 -12.09 -3.38
N THR A 132 -11.21 -12.43 -2.41
CA THR A 132 -10.93 -12.28 -0.98
C THR A 132 -11.23 -13.59 -0.28
N ASP A 133 -10.42 -13.97 0.70
CA ASP A 133 -10.71 -15.16 1.50
C ASP A 133 -11.91 -14.95 2.43
N SER A 134 -12.52 -16.05 2.85
CA SER A 134 -13.48 -16.11 3.95
C SER A 134 -12.81 -16.73 5.18
N ASN A 135 -12.35 -15.88 6.11
CA ASN A 135 -11.72 -16.30 7.36
C ASN A 135 -10.49 -17.23 7.15
N GLY A 136 -9.68 -16.96 6.15
CA GLY A 136 -8.46 -17.71 5.83
C GLY A 136 -8.71 -19.05 5.12
N ARG A 137 -9.89 -19.25 4.52
CA ARG A 137 -10.28 -20.49 3.84
C ARG A 137 -10.57 -20.26 2.36
N ASP A 138 -11.84 -20.32 1.97
CA ASP A 138 -12.28 -20.27 0.59
C ASP A 138 -12.12 -18.86 0.00
N PHE A 139 -11.68 -18.80 -1.27
CA PHE A 139 -11.67 -17.54 -2.03
C PHE A 139 -13.05 -17.26 -2.62
N ILE A 140 -13.57 -16.08 -2.32
CA ILE A 140 -14.83 -15.56 -2.85
C ILE A 140 -14.52 -14.56 -3.96
N LYS A 141 -15.09 -14.78 -5.14
CA LYS A 141 -15.07 -13.83 -6.26
C LYS A 141 -15.92 -12.59 -5.91
N ARG A 142 -15.37 -11.39 -6.11
CA ARG A 142 -16.01 -10.10 -5.89
C ARG A 142 -16.13 -9.32 -7.19
#